data_AF-A0A6P1HE33-F1
#
_entry.id   AF-A0A6P1HE33-F1
#
_cell.length_a   1.000
_cell.length_b   1.000
_cell.length_c   1.000
_cell.angle_alpha   90.00
_cell.angle_beta   90.00
_cell.angle_gamma   90.00
#
_symmetry.space_group_name_H-M   'P 1'
#
loop_
_entity.id
_entity.type
_entity.pdbx_description
1 polymer ?
#
loop_
_entity_poly.entity_id
_entity_poly.type
_entity_poly.pdbx_seq_one_letter_code
_entity_poly.pdbx_strand_id
1 'polypeptide(L)'
;MSSSINQSMVDQFNQIRLENYRNQYLHPSYILERQLMEAMKNGHLTKATNILKSINQNQKPKIAPTSLRSLKNSLICSATLFTRAIIYGGVDPETAFNLSDAYILEIERKEDFHSLYQLEYDMLTHFIELLNEQKTLPYGQIVNQSIQYIHDHILEELSLEVIASQSYISPSYLSHLFKKEVGESIIQFINRKRVEESKYFLLYTSTSISDIAILFHFCNQSYFTSLFKKFTELTPKEFREQYISF
;
A
#
# COMPACT_ATOMS: atom_id res chain seq x y z
N MET A 1 -18.25 -15.70 -29.86
CA MET A 1 -18.26 -16.95 -29.07
C MET A 1 -18.49 -16.57 -27.62
N SER A 2 -19.71 -16.76 -27.13
CA SER A 2 -20.16 -16.40 -25.78
C SER A 2 -19.62 -17.40 -24.77
N SER A 3 -18.70 -16.97 -23.89
CA SER A 3 -18.23 -17.77 -22.76
C SER A 3 -19.33 -17.83 -21.71
N SER A 4 -20.15 -18.89 -21.72
CA SER A 4 -21.06 -19.15 -20.61
C SER A 4 -20.23 -19.47 -19.36
N ILE A 5 -20.33 -18.60 -18.35
CA ILE A 5 -19.77 -18.86 -17.03
C ILE A 5 -20.36 -20.17 -16.52
N ASN A 6 -19.53 -21.04 -15.94
CA ASN A 6 -19.99 -22.32 -15.38
C ASN A 6 -21.04 -22.05 -14.30
N GLN A 7 -22.29 -22.44 -14.56
CA GLN A 7 -23.45 -22.18 -13.71
C GLN A 7 -23.22 -22.66 -12.26
N SER A 8 -22.49 -23.76 -12.06
CA SER A 8 -22.16 -24.27 -10.72
C SER A 8 -21.34 -23.30 -9.87
N MET A 9 -20.44 -22.53 -10.48
CA MET A 9 -19.65 -21.51 -9.78
C MET A 9 -20.50 -20.28 -9.45
N VAL A 10 -21.47 -19.94 -10.31
CA VAL A 10 -22.42 -18.83 -10.06
C VAL A 10 -23.30 -19.18 -8.86
N ASP A 11 -23.79 -20.42 -8.79
CA ASP A 11 -24.61 -20.90 -7.69
C ASP A 11 -23.82 -20.96 -6.38
N GLN A 12 -22.58 -21.45 -6.42
CA GLN A 12 -21.68 -21.45 -5.26
C GLN A 12 -21.35 -20.03 -4.78
N PHE A 13 -21.09 -19.09 -5.70
CA PHE A 13 -20.89 -17.68 -5.37
C PHE A 13 -22.10 -17.08 -4.65
N ASN A 14 -23.31 -17.33 -5.15
CA ASN A 14 -24.54 -16.84 -4.55
C ASN A 14 -24.77 -17.43 -3.14
N GLN A 15 -24.49 -18.73 -2.96
CA GLN A 15 -24.56 -19.39 -1.65
C GLN A 15 -23.60 -18.77 -0.64
N ILE A 16 -22.32 -18.60 -1.01
CA ILE A 16 -21.31 -17.96 -0.14
C ILE A 16 -21.73 -16.53 0.22
N ARG A 17 -22.28 -15.77 -0.75
CA ARG A 17 -22.75 -14.39 -0.51
C ARG A 17 -23.89 -14.35 0.52
N LEU A 18 -24.83 -15.28 0.43
CA LEU A 18 -25.95 -15.42 1.39
C LEU A 18 -25.45 -15.83 2.78
N GLU A 19 -24.50 -16.76 2.87
CA GLU A 19 -23.89 -17.16 4.14
C GLU A 19 -23.12 -16.03 4.81
N ASN A 20 -22.32 -15.27 4.04
CA ASN A 20 -21.59 -14.12 4.56
C ASN A 20 -22.55 -13.05 5.09
N TYR A 21 -23.65 -12.77 4.37
CA TYR A 21 -24.69 -11.85 4.83
C TYR A 21 -25.35 -12.30 6.14
N ARG A 22 -25.70 -13.59 6.24
CA ARG A 22 -26.29 -14.18 7.46
C ARG A 22 -25.35 -14.12 8.67
N ASN A 23 -24.05 -14.33 8.43
CA ASN A 23 -23.04 -14.35 9.46
C ASN A 23 -22.46 -12.96 9.80
N GLN A 24 -22.98 -11.88 9.18
CA GLN A 24 -22.43 -10.53 9.28
C GLN A 24 -20.92 -10.47 8.98
N TYR A 25 -20.45 -11.39 8.14
CA TYR A 25 -19.05 -11.53 7.82
C TYR A 25 -18.64 -10.46 6.81
N LEU A 26 -17.67 -9.63 7.19
CA LEU A 26 -17.02 -8.67 6.29
C LEU A 26 -15.63 -9.16 5.94
N HIS A 27 -15.32 -9.20 4.64
CA HIS A 27 -13.95 -9.41 4.20
C HIS A 27 -13.04 -8.31 4.78
N PRO A 28 -11.73 -8.59 4.95
CA PRO A 28 -10.76 -7.54 5.25
C PRO A 28 -10.96 -6.36 4.31
N SER A 29 -11.00 -5.15 4.87
CA SER A 29 -11.21 -3.95 4.06
C SER A 29 -10.13 -3.91 2.98
N TYR A 30 -10.53 -3.93 1.72
CA TYR A 30 -9.62 -3.79 0.58
C TYR A 30 -8.70 -2.56 0.72
N ILE A 31 -9.18 -1.53 1.43
CA ILE A 31 -8.39 -0.34 1.78
C ILE A 31 -7.23 -0.72 2.72
N LEU A 32 -7.46 -1.54 3.75
CA LEU A 32 -6.41 -1.99 4.66
C LEU A 32 -5.38 -2.87 3.95
N GLU A 33 -5.82 -3.74 3.03
CA GLU A 33 -4.91 -4.52 2.19
C GLU A 33 -3.99 -3.62 1.37
N ARG A 34 -4.55 -2.61 0.69
CA ARG A 34 -3.75 -1.63 -0.07
C ARG A 34 -2.81 -0.83 0.83
N GLN A 35 -3.26 -0.41 2.01
CA GLN A 35 -2.42 0.30 2.97
C GLN A 35 -1.27 -0.58 3.49
N LEU A 36 -1.53 -1.86 3.74
CA LEU A 36 -0.51 -2.83 4.12
C LEU A 36 0.53 -2.98 3.01
N MET A 37 0.10 -3.20 1.77
CA MET A 37 1.00 -3.32 0.63
C MET A 37 1.83 -2.06 0.41
N GLU A 38 1.25 -0.86 0.54
CA GLU A 38 1.99 0.39 0.40
C GLU A 38 2.98 0.59 1.55
N ALA A 39 2.62 0.23 2.79
CA ALA A 39 3.56 0.26 3.91
C ALA A 39 4.74 -0.71 3.71
N MET A 40 4.46 -1.92 3.22
CA MET A 40 5.49 -2.92 2.90
C MET A 40 6.41 -2.47 1.78
N LYS A 41 5.86 -2.00 0.65
CA LYS A 41 6.61 -1.46 -0.49
C LYS A 41 7.57 -0.35 -0.08
N ASN A 42 7.19 0.44 0.92
CA ASN A 42 8.01 1.52 1.46
C ASN A 42 8.96 1.09 2.59
N GLY A 43 8.89 -0.16 3.06
CA GLY A 43 9.77 -0.68 4.12
C GLY A 43 9.34 -0.28 5.54
N HIS A 44 8.12 0.21 5.73
CA HIS A 44 7.60 0.67 7.02
C HIS A 44 7.11 -0.46 7.92
N LEU A 45 8.03 -1.15 8.59
CA LEU A 45 7.70 -2.31 9.44
C LEU A 45 6.62 -1.99 10.48
N THR A 46 6.82 -0.97 11.33
CA THR A 46 5.87 -0.64 12.41
C THR A 46 4.46 -0.35 11.89
N LYS A 47 4.36 0.40 10.78
CA LYS A 47 3.08 0.75 10.14
C LYS A 47 2.41 -0.50 9.56
N ALA A 48 3.16 -1.32 8.82
CA ALA A 48 2.67 -2.56 8.24
C ALA A 48 2.19 -3.53 9.34
N THR A 49 2.93 -3.70 10.43
CA THR A 49 2.54 -4.54 11.56
C THR A 49 1.24 -4.07 12.21
N ASN A 50 1.05 -2.76 12.39
CA ASN A 50 -0.18 -2.21 12.98
C ASN A 50 -1.40 -2.42 12.07
N ILE A 51 -1.22 -2.27 10.75
CA ILE A 51 -2.27 -2.55 9.76
C ILE A 51 -2.62 -4.04 9.76
N LEU A 52 -1.61 -4.93 9.76
CA LEU A 52 -1.83 -6.38 9.81
C LEU A 52 -2.57 -6.80 11.09
N LYS A 53 -2.23 -6.21 12.24
CA LYS A 53 -2.99 -6.41 13.48
C LYS A 53 -4.46 -6.01 13.31
N SER A 54 -4.73 -4.88 12.67
CA SER A 54 -6.08 -4.38 12.42
C SER A 54 -6.86 -5.29 11.46
N ILE A 55 -6.19 -5.85 10.45
CA ILE A 55 -6.77 -6.85 9.54
C ILE A 55 -7.15 -8.12 10.32
N ASN A 56 -6.25 -8.59 11.17
CA ASN A 56 -6.41 -9.82 11.96
C ASN A 56 -7.38 -9.70 13.15
N GLN A 57 -7.85 -8.48 13.48
CA GLN A 57 -8.92 -8.28 14.47
C GLN A 57 -10.29 -8.73 13.96
N ASN A 58 -10.50 -8.74 12.63
CA ASN A 58 -11.74 -9.23 12.04
C ASN A 58 -11.74 -10.76 11.99
N GLN A 59 -12.93 -11.37 12.11
CA GLN A 59 -13.08 -12.81 11.99
C GLN A 59 -12.54 -13.26 10.62
N LYS A 60 -11.67 -14.27 10.55
CA LYS A 60 -11.18 -14.82 9.27
C LYS A 60 -12.30 -15.67 8.61
N PRO A 61 -12.41 -15.65 7.27
CA PRO A 61 -13.45 -16.40 6.58
C PRO A 61 -13.20 -17.90 6.70
N LYS A 62 -14.26 -18.70 6.77
CA LYS A 62 -14.18 -20.16 6.62
C LYS A 62 -14.07 -20.51 5.12
N ILE A 63 -12.86 -20.52 4.58
CA ILE A 63 -12.58 -20.83 3.17
C ILE A 63 -12.21 -22.31 2.95
N ALA A 64 -12.33 -23.16 3.98
CA ALA A 64 -11.95 -24.57 3.90
C ALA A 64 -12.74 -25.43 4.92
N PRO A 65 -12.71 -26.78 4.79
CA PRO A 65 -13.42 -27.69 5.67
C PRO A 65 -13.05 -27.56 7.16
N THR A 66 -11.82 -27.12 7.45
CA THR A 66 -11.35 -26.85 8.80
C THR A 66 -10.92 -25.40 8.96
N SER A 67 -11.04 -24.87 10.17
CA SER A 67 -10.59 -23.51 10.50
C SER A 67 -9.07 -23.37 10.33
N LEU A 68 -8.31 -24.45 10.59
CA LEU A 68 -6.86 -24.47 10.39
C LEU A 68 -6.50 -24.37 8.91
N ARG A 69 -7.17 -25.15 8.04
CA ARG A 69 -6.93 -25.07 6.60
C ARG A 69 -7.36 -23.72 6.02
N SER A 70 -8.42 -23.13 6.55
CA SER A 70 -8.86 -21.77 6.18
C SER A 70 -7.77 -20.74 6.51
N LEU A 71 -7.13 -20.87 7.68
CA LEU A 71 -6.01 -20.02 8.07
C LEU A 71 -4.82 -20.20 7.14
N LYS A 72 -4.42 -21.44 6.82
CA LYS A 72 -3.33 -21.72 5.87
C LYS A 72 -3.57 -21.06 4.51
N ASN A 73 -4.79 -21.21 3.96
CA ASN A 73 -5.15 -20.58 2.69
C ASN A 73 -5.03 -19.05 2.76
N SER A 74 -5.48 -18.44 3.86
CA SER A 74 -5.36 -16.99 4.08
C SER A 74 -3.88 -16.55 4.10
N LEU A 75 -3.01 -17.30 4.77
CA LEU A 75 -1.58 -16.96 4.85
C LEU A 75 -0.86 -17.10 3.51
N ILE A 76 -1.27 -18.05 2.67
CA ILE A 76 -0.76 -18.15 1.28
C ILE A 76 -1.16 -16.91 0.47
N CYS A 77 -2.39 -16.40 0.66
CA CYS A 77 -2.78 -15.11 0.09
C CYS A 77 -1.92 -13.96 0.63
N SER A 78 -1.66 -13.91 1.95
CA SER A 78 -0.75 -12.92 2.55
C SER A 78 0.63 -12.99 1.91
N ALA A 79 1.24 -14.17 1.79
CA ALA A 79 2.53 -14.37 1.14
C ALA A 79 2.53 -13.79 -0.28
N THR A 80 1.49 -14.11 -1.05
CA THR A 80 1.34 -13.61 -2.42
C THR A 80 1.29 -12.07 -2.49
N LEU A 81 0.55 -11.44 -1.59
CA LEU A 81 0.46 -9.97 -1.50
C LEU A 81 1.79 -9.34 -1.08
N PHE A 82 2.47 -9.95 -0.11
CA PHE A 82 3.74 -9.48 0.42
C PHE A 82 4.82 -9.52 -0.66
N THR A 83 4.88 -10.60 -1.44
CA THR A 83 5.78 -10.74 -2.60
C THR A 83 5.60 -9.59 -3.59
N ARG A 84 4.35 -9.32 -3.97
CA ARG A 84 4.05 -8.22 -4.90
C ARG A 84 4.48 -6.88 -4.33
N ALA A 85 4.21 -6.63 -3.05
CA ALA A 85 4.56 -5.38 -2.39
C ALA A 85 6.07 -5.13 -2.38
N ILE A 86 6.89 -6.14 -2.04
CA ILE A 86 8.34 -5.96 -1.99
C ILE A 86 8.98 -5.88 -3.38
N ILE A 87 8.41 -6.57 -4.39
CA ILE A 87 8.82 -6.42 -5.80
C ILE A 87 8.57 -4.97 -6.26
N TYR A 88 7.38 -4.42 -5.96
CA TYR A 88 7.10 -3.00 -6.24
C TYR A 88 7.98 -2.05 -5.42
N GLY A 89 8.52 -2.51 -4.29
CA GLY A 89 9.47 -1.77 -3.45
C GLY A 89 10.91 -1.80 -3.98
N GLY A 90 11.21 -2.66 -4.97
CA GLY A 90 12.51 -2.77 -5.61
C GLY A 90 13.28 -4.06 -5.34
N VAL A 91 12.70 -5.05 -4.65
CA VAL A 91 13.31 -6.38 -4.51
C VAL A 91 13.29 -7.11 -5.86
N ASP A 92 14.38 -7.81 -6.16
CA ASP A 92 14.44 -8.70 -7.31
C ASP A 92 13.31 -9.76 -7.26
N PRO A 93 12.53 -9.95 -8.35
CA PRO A 93 11.41 -10.89 -8.35
C PRO A 93 11.80 -12.33 -7.99
N GLU A 94 12.92 -12.84 -8.48
CA GLU A 94 13.33 -14.22 -8.21
C GLU A 94 13.61 -14.42 -6.72
N THR A 95 14.30 -13.46 -6.10
CA THR A 95 14.53 -13.45 -4.65
C THR A 95 13.22 -13.40 -3.86
N ALA A 96 12.29 -12.51 -4.26
CA ALA A 96 11.00 -12.37 -3.58
C ALA A 96 10.12 -13.63 -3.70
N PHE A 97 10.14 -14.31 -4.85
CA PHE A 97 9.44 -15.57 -5.05
C PHE A 97 10.06 -16.71 -4.23
N ASN A 98 11.39 -16.82 -4.20
CA ASN A 98 12.07 -17.82 -3.37
C ASN A 98 11.72 -17.68 -1.88
N LEU A 99 11.63 -16.44 -1.38
CA LEU A 99 11.19 -16.19 0.00
C LEU A 99 9.73 -16.60 0.21
N SER A 100 8.84 -16.29 -0.74
CA SER A 100 7.44 -16.72 -0.70
C SER A 100 7.30 -18.24 -0.65
N ASP A 101 8.05 -18.95 -1.48
CA ASP A 101 8.00 -20.41 -1.55
C ASP A 101 8.44 -21.04 -0.23
N ALA A 102 9.49 -20.51 0.40
CA ALA A 102 9.93 -20.94 1.72
C ALA A 102 8.81 -20.81 2.78
N TYR A 103 8.12 -19.67 2.81
CA TYR A 103 7.01 -19.46 3.74
C TYR A 103 5.78 -20.30 3.40
N ILE A 104 5.43 -20.50 2.12
CA ILE A 104 4.32 -21.37 1.71
C ILE A 104 4.57 -22.81 2.18
N LEU A 105 5.81 -23.31 2.07
CA LEU A 105 6.19 -24.62 2.57
C LEU A 105 6.13 -24.71 4.10
N GLU A 106 6.49 -23.65 4.82
CA GLU A 106 6.33 -23.59 6.28
C GLU A 106 4.85 -23.55 6.71
N ILE A 107 4.02 -22.75 6.03
CA ILE A 107 2.57 -22.69 6.25
C ILE A 107 1.94 -24.08 6.09
N GLU A 108 2.35 -24.83 5.08
CA GLU A 108 1.84 -26.18 4.85
C GLU A 108 2.25 -27.14 5.99
N ARG A 109 3.47 -27.00 6.52
CA ARG A 109 4.00 -27.87 7.59
C ARG A 109 3.42 -27.62 8.98
N LYS A 110 3.02 -26.39 9.32
CA LYS A 110 2.49 -26.08 10.66
C LYS A 110 1.09 -26.69 10.86
N GLU A 111 0.82 -27.24 12.03
CA GLU A 111 -0.46 -27.91 12.33
C GLU A 111 -1.27 -27.24 13.45
N ASP A 112 -0.77 -26.15 14.01
CA ASP A 112 -1.43 -25.41 15.08
C ASP A 112 -1.70 -23.95 14.72
N PHE A 113 -2.72 -23.39 15.34
CA PHE A 113 -3.16 -22.01 15.07
C PHE A 113 -2.15 -20.97 15.55
N HIS A 114 -1.54 -21.21 16.71
CA HIS A 114 -0.68 -20.22 17.35
C HIS A 114 0.57 -19.97 16.52
N SER A 115 1.22 -21.05 16.06
CA SER A 115 2.40 -20.98 15.22
C SER A 115 2.10 -20.37 13.85
N LEU A 116 0.94 -20.65 13.25
CA LEU A 116 0.54 -20.00 11.99
C LEU A 116 0.32 -18.49 12.19
N TYR A 117 -0.32 -18.06 13.28
CA TYR A 117 -0.46 -16.63 13.55
C TYR A 117 0.88 -15.94 13.75
N GLN A 118 1.81 -16.55 14.48
CA GLN A 118 3.17 -16.02 14.63
C GLN A 118 3.90 -15.96 13.28
N LEU A 119 3.80 -17.03 12.49
CA LEU A 119 4.44 -17.11 11.18
C LEU A 119 4.00 -15.99 10.24
N GLU A 120 2.74 -15.53 10.31
CA GLU A 120 2.27 -14.40 9.50
C GLU A 120 3.01 -13.09 9.82
N TYR A 121 3.32 -12.82 11.09
CA TYR A 121 4.08 -11.63 11.50
C TYR A 121 5.58 -11.76 11.21
N ASP A 122 6.14 -12.96 11.40
CA ASP A 122 7.53 -13.25 11.05
C ASP A 122 7.74 -13.10 9.54
N MET A 123 6.80 -13.59 8.75
CA MET A 123 6.76 -13.43 7.29
C MET A 123 6.72 -11.95 6.90
N LEU A 124 5.82 -11.15 7.49
CA LEU A 124 5.77 -9.71 7.22
C LEU A 124 7.12 -9.03 7.49
N THR A 125 7.74 -9.37 8.63
CA THR A 125 9.00 -8.77 9.07
C THR A 125 10.13 -9.11 8.10
N HIS A 126 10.31 -10.39 7.79
CA HIS A 126 11.38 -10.86 6.91
C HIS A 126 11.27 -10.30 5.49
N PHE A 127 10.04 -10.19 4.94
CA PHE A 127 9.83 -9.55 3.63
C PHE A 127 10.29 -8.08 3.62
N ILE A 128 9.98 -7.32 4.67
CA ILE A 128 10.38 -5.92 4.79
C ILE A 128 11.88 -5.78 5.03
N GLU A 129 12.49 -6.68 5.81
CA GLU A 129 13.94 -6.72 6.01
C GLU A 129 14.67 -6.98 4.70
N LEU A 130 14.24 -7.99 3.93
CA LEU A 130 14.79 -8.29 2.61
C LEU A 130 14.70 -7.08 1.67
N LEU A 131 13.56 -6.38 1.68
CA LEU A 131 13.39 -5.14 0.93
C LEU A 131 14.39 -4.07 1.35
N ASN A 132 14.60 -3.89 2.65
CA ASN A 132 15.52 -2.88 3.16
C ASN A 132 16.99 -3.24 2.90
N GLU A 133 17.33 -4.52 2.85
CA GLU A 133 18.67 -5.02 2.48
C GLU A 133 18.97 -4.86 0.98
N GLN A 134 17.99 -5.16 0.12
CA GLN A 134 18.14 -5.08 -1.34
C GLN A 134 17.83 -3.69 -1.90
N LYS A 135 17.23 -2.80 -1.11
CA LYS A 135 17.24 -1.37 -1.40
C LYS A 135 18.70 -0.90 -1.36
N THR A 136 19.39 -1.00 -2.50
CA THR A 136 20.30 0.07 -2.90
C THR A 136 19.43 1.30 -2.99
N LEU A 137 19.39 2.03 -1.88
CA LEU A 137 18.72 3.29 -1.78
C LEU A 137 19.18 4.13 -3.00
N PRO A 138 18.26 4.59 -3.87
CA PRO A 138 18.63 5.28 -5.12
C PRO A 138 19.44 6.55 -4.87
N TYR A 139 19.42 7.04 -3.63
CA TYR A 139 20.04 8.26 -3.15
C TYR A 139 20.85 7.98 -1.88
N GLY A 140 21.54 8.98 -1.35
CA GLY A 140 22.18 8.90 -0.04
C GLY A 140 21.17 8.72 1.10
N GLN A 141 21.62 8.19 2.23
CA GLN A 141 20.77 7.84 3.38
C GLN A 141 19.83 8.98 3.82
N ILE A 142 20.34 10.22 3.88
CA ILE A 142 19.57 11.41 4.25
C ILE A 142 18.40 11.67 3.30
N VAL A 143 18.65 11.57 1.98
CA VAL A 143 17.62 11.84 0.97
C VAL A 143 16.54 10.75 1.01
N ASN A 144 16.92 9.50 1.21
CA ASN A 144 15.94 8.42 1.34
C ASN A 144 15.12 8.55 2.60
N GLN A 145 15.72 8.86 3.75
CA GLN A 145 14.97 9.14 4.98
C GLN A 145 13.99 10.29 4.79
N SER A 146 14.40 11.33 4.06
CA SER A 146 13.53 12.47 3.73
C SER A 146 12.36 12.06 2.84
N ILE A 147 12.61 11.29 1.77
CA ILE A 147 11.57 10.73 0.90
C ILE A 147 10.62 9.86 1.72
N GLN A 148 11.17 9.05 2.63
CA GLN A 148 10.41 8.13 3.44
C GLN A 148 9.47 8.86 4.39
N TYR A 149 9.99 9.88 5.07
CA TYR A 149 9.21 10.76 5.92
C TYR A 149 8.08 11.46 5.16
N ILE A 150 8.37 11.98 3.96
CA ILE A 150 7.36 12.60 3.08
C ILE A 150 6.23 11.61 2.75
N HIS A 151 6.56 10.35 2.44
CA HIS A 151 5.56 9.33 2.13
C HIS A 151 4.65 9.03 3.33
N ASP A 152 5.22 8.96 4.53
CA ASP A 152 4.44 8.66 5.73
C ASP A 152 3.50 9.78 6.17
N HIS A 153 3.89 11.03 5.91
CA HIS A 153 3.21 12.22 6.40
C HIS A 153 2.65 13.07 5.23
N ILE A 154 2.33 12.44 4.09
CA ILE A 154 1.94 13.15 2.87
C ILE A 154 0.63 13.96 3.00
N LEU A 155 -0.23 13.52 3.93
CA LEU A 155 -1.50 14.15 4.32
C LEU A 155 -1.36 15.15 5.46
N GLU A 156 -0.14 15.48 5.87
CA GLU A 156 0.15 16.47 6.90
C GLU A 156 0.78 17.72 6.29
N GLU A 157 0.89 18.77 7.09
CA GLU A 157 1.60 20.00 6.73
C GLU A 157 3.12 19.75 6.74
N LEU A 158 3.66 19.46 5.57
CA LEU A 158 5.09 19.26 5.36
C LEU A 158 5.79 20.57 5.00
N SER A 159 6.87 20.87 5.72
CA SER A 159 7.82 21.93 5.38
C SER A 159 9.25 21.37 5.29
N LEU A 160 10.13 22.08 4.60
CA LEU A 160 11.54 21.71 4.51
C LEU A 160 12.19 21.67 5.90
N GLU A 161 11.80 22.59 6.78
CA GLU A 161 12.27 22.69 8.16
C GLU A 161 11.86 21.46 8.98
N VAL A 162 10.59 21.04 8.86
CA VAL A 162 10.09 19.83 9.53
C VAL A 162 10.90 18.62 9.07
N ILE A 163 11.07 18.43 7.76
CA ILE A 163 11.77 17.25 7.22
C ILE A 163 13.26 17.26 7.61
N ALA A 164 13.92 18.43 7.53
CA ALA A 164 15.33 18.56 7.91
C ALA A 164 15.57 18.25 9.40
N SER A 165 14.62 18.62 10.27
CA SER A 165 14.71 18.37 11.71
C SER A 165 14.71 16.88 12.06
N GLN A 166 14.05 16.03 11.26
CA GLN A 166 13.98 14.58 11.49
C GLN A 166 15.33 13.88 11.27
N SER A 167 16.14 14.41 10.35
CA SER A 167 17.49 13.92 10.07
C SER A 167 18.58 14.74 10.77
N TYR A 168 18.22 15.64 11.71
CA TYR A 168 19.15 16.49 12.45
C TYR A 168 20.12 17.31 11.56
N ILE A 169 19.64 17.80 10.42
CA ILE A 169 20.42 18.60 9.48
C ILE A 169 19.80 19.97 9.23
N SER A 170 20.59 20.88 8.65
CA SER A 170 20.06 22.18 8.25
C SER A 170 19.12 22.07 7.02
N PRO A 171 18.05 22.87 6.95
CA PRO A 171 17.16 22.96 5.79
C PRO A 171 17.90 23.23 4.47
N SER A 172 18.89 24.12 4.51
CA SER A 172 19.70 24.48 3.33
C SER A 172 20.50 23.28 2.80
N TYR A 173 21.13 22.52 3.71
CA TYR A 173 21.87 21.32 3.34
C TYR A 173 20.95 20.26 2.73
N LEU A 174 19.79 20.01 3.35
CA LEU A 174 18.81 19.07 2.79
C LEU A 174 18.33 19.50 1.41
N SER A 175 17.97 20.78 1.23
CA SER A 175 17.49 21.28 -0.07
C SER A 175 18.54 21.11 -1.18
N HIS A 176 19.81 21.35 -0.89
CA HIS A 176 20.88 21.18 -1.86
C HIS A 176 21.11 19.70 -2.19
N LEU A 177 21.20 18.86 -1.17
CA LEU A 177 21.45 17.43 -1.32
C LEU A 177 20.30 16.73 -2.06
N PHE A 178 19.06 17.02 -1.67
CA PHE A 178 17.86 16.45 -2.29
C PHE A 178 17.78 16.82 -3.78
N LYS A 179 18.02 18.09 -4.13
CA LYS A 179 18.00 18.51 -5.54
C LYS A 179 19.12 17.87 -6.35
N LYS A 180 20.30 17.70 -5.75
CA LYS A 180 21.46 17.06 -6.40
C LYS A 180 21.18 15.59 -6.72
N GLU A 181 20.58 14.87 -5.79
CA GLU A 181 20.39 13.42 -5.91
C GLU A 181 19.10 13.07 -6.66
N VAL A 182 17.98 13.75 -6.35
CA VAL A 182 16.65 13.47 -6.91
C VAL A 182 16.41 14.22 -8.23
N GLY A 183 17.14 15.31 -8.47
CA GLY A 183 17.01 16.14 -9.68
C GLY A 183 15.89 17.21 -9.61
N GLU A 184 15.06 17.18 -8.57
CA GLU A 184 14.01 18.18 -8.32
C GLU A 184 14.06 18.72 -6.89
N SER A 185 13.46 19.88 -6.65
CA SER A 185 13.37 20.43 -5.28
C SER A 185 12.42 19.57 -4.42
N ILE A 186 12.68 19.52 -3.10
CA ILE A 186 11.85 18.76 -2.17
C ILE A 186 10.36 19.19 -2.21
N ILE A 187 10.09 20.48 -2.39
CA ILE A 187 8.72 21.02 -2.49
C ILE A 187 8.04 20.56 -3.78
N GLN A 188 8.76 20.50 -4.90
CA GLN A 188 8.23 19.94 -6.15
C GLN A 188 7.93 18.45 -6.00
N PHE A 189 8.82 17.71 -5.35
CA PHE A 189 8.63 16.28 -5.05
C PHE A 189 7.37 16.06 -4.20
N ILE A 190 7.20 16.80 -3.10
CA ILE A 190 6.02 16.71 -2.23
C ILE A 190 4.74 16.98 -3.04
N ASN A 191 4.71 18.07 -3.82
CA ASN A 191 3.54 18.41 -4.63
C ASN A 191 3.22 17.36 -5.69
N ARG A 192 4.24 16.78 -6.34
CA ARG A 192 4.06 15.69 -7.29
C ARG A 192 3.49 14.45 -6.62
N LYS A 193 4.00 14.07 -5.45
CA LYS A 193 3.48 12.94 -4.66
C LYS A 193 2.05 13.15 -4.18
N ARG A 194 1.71 14.34 -3.69
CA ARG A 194 0.32 14.71 -3.35
C ARG A 194 -0.63 14.58 -4.55
N VAL A 195 -0.19 15.02 -5.74
CA VAL A 195 -0.96 14.83 -6.98
C VAL A 195 -1.13 13.36 -7.32
N GLU A 196 -0.07 12.54 -7.24
CA GLU A 196 -0.13 11.09 -7.47
C GLU A 196 -1.14 10.41 -6.53
N GLU A 197 -1.07 10.67 -5.22
CA GLU A 197 -1.97 10.10 -4.21
C GLU A 197 -3.42 10.59 -4.35
N SER A 198 -3.61 11.86 -4.75
CA SER A 198 -4.95 12.44 -4.93
C SER A 198 -5.77 11.75 -6.03
N LYS A 199 -5.12 11.08 -7.00
CA LYS A 199 -5.79 10.32 -8.06
C LYS A 199 -6.71 9.25 -7.48
N TYR A 200 -6.36 8.64 -6.35
CA TYR A 200 -7.22 7.67 -5.69
C TYR A 200 -8.57 8.28 -5.30
N PHE A 201 -8.55 9.44 -4.64
CA PHE A 201 -9.77 10.13 -4.22
C PHE A 201 -10.59 10.62 -5.42
N LEU A 202 -9.93 10.99 -6.52
CA LEU A 202 -10.62 11.36 -7.74
C LEU A 202 -11.39 10.20 -8.38
N LEU A 203 -10.83 8.99 -8.37
CA LEU A 203 -11.39 7.82 -9.03
C LEU A 203 -12.40 7.04 -8.17
N TYR A 204 -12.12 6.92 -6.88
CA TYR A 204 -12.81 5.97 -6.01
C TYR A 204 -13.71 6.60 -4.96
N THR A 205 -13.82 7.94 -4.96
CA THR A 205 -14.69 8.66 -4.02
C THR A 205 -15.48 9.75 -4.72
N SER A 206 -16.59 10.16 -4.12
CA SER A 206 -17.38 11.33 -4.53
C SER A 206 -16.88 12.65 -3.94
N THR A 207 -15.72 12.66 -3.29
CA THR A 207 -15.13 13.84 -2.63
C THR A 207 -14.97 14.99 -3.61
N SER A 208 -15.33 16.21 -3.21
CA SER A 208 -15.22 17.38 -4.10
C SER A 208 -13.73 17.70 -4.40
N ILE A 209 -13.45 18.32 -5.55
CA ILE A 209 -12.07 18.68 -5.93
C ILE A 209 -11.48 19.69 -4.92
N SER A 210 -12.31 20.57 -4.35
CA SER A 210 -11.94 21.49 -3.27
C SER A 210 -11.53 20.75 -2.00
N ASP A 211 -12.30 19.75 -1.58
CA ASP A 211 -12.00 19.01 -0.34
C ASP A 211 -10.74 18.15 -0.52
N ILE A 212 -10.53 17.58 -1.70
CA ILE A 212 -9.27 16.88 -2.04
C ILE A 212 -8.09 17.85 -1.96
N ALA A 213 -8.23 19.07 -2.49
CA ALA A 213 -7.17 20.08 -2.41
C ALA A 213 -6.81 20.41 -0.95
N ILE A 214 -7.81 20.54 -0.07
CA ILE A 214 -7.62 20.80 1.36
C ILE A 214 -6.96 19.58 2.05
N LEU A 215 -7.43 18.37 1.77
CA LEU A 215 -6.90 17.12 2.34
C LEU A 215 -5.41 16.93 2.05
N PHE A 216 -4.96 17.35 0.87
CA PHE A 216 -3.55 17.31 0.48
C PHE A 216 -2.80 18.61 0.77
N HIS A 217 -3.34 19.49 1.63
CA HIS A 217 -2.71 20.74 2.06
C HIS A 217 -2.26 21.64 0.89
N PHE A 218 -3.05 21.73 -0.18
CA PHE A 218 -2.88 22.77 -1.18
C PHE A 218 -3.57 24.05 -0.71
N CYS A 219 -2.95 25.20 -0.99
CA CYS A 219 -3.46 26.50 -0.53
C CYS A 219 -4.85 26.84 -1.10
N ASN A 220 -5.19 26.33 -2.29
CA ASN A 220 -6.52 26.42 -2.88
C ASN A 220 -6.70 25.41 -4.03
N GLN A 221 -7.95 25.22 -4.46
CA GLN A 221 -8.32 24.33 -5.55
C GLN A 221 -7.67 24.72 -6.90
N SER A 222 -7.51 26.01 -7.18
CA SER A 222 -6.94 26.49 -8.45
C SER A 222 -5.47 26.11 -8.59
N TYR A 223 -4.71 26.21 -7.50
CA TYR A 223 -3.31 25.79 -7.44
C TYR A 223 -3.18 24.27 -7.61
N PHE A 224 -4.02 23.51 -6.88
CA PHE A 224 -4.09 22.05 -7.04
C PHE A 224 -4.39 21.67 -8.49
N THR A 225 -5.41 22.26 -9.10
CA THR A 225 -5.81 21.99 -10.49
C THR A 225 -4.68 22.27 -11.47
N SER A 226 -3.94 23.37 -11.28
CA SER A 226 -2.82 23.76 -12.13
C SER A 226 -1.66 22.76 -12.03
N LEU A 227 -1.30 22.34 -10.82
CA LEU A 227 -0.27 21.32 -10.60
C LEU A 227 -0.69 19.95 -11.12
N PHE A 228 -1.94 19.56 -10.88
CA PHE A 228 -2.48 18.30 -11.35
C PHE A 228 -2.41 18.22 -12.87
N LYS A 229 -2.86 19.27 -13.58
CA LYS A 229 -2.73 19.37 -15.04
C LYS A 229 -1.28 19.36 -15.51
N LYS A 230 -0.38 20.04 -14.78
CA LYS A 230 1.05 20.04 -15.12
C LYS A 230 1.66 18.63 -15.06
N PHE A 231 1.30 17.82 -14.08
CA PHE A 231 1.89 16.49 -13.88
C PHE A 231 1.16 15.35 -14.59
N THR A 232 -0.09 15.55 -14.99
CA THR A 232 -0.94 14.49 -15.56
C THR A 232 -1.50 14.83 -16.94
N GLU A 233 -1.24 16.04 -17.43
CA GLU A 233 -1.77 16.63 -18.68
C GLU A 233 -3.29 16.86 -18.70
N LEU A 234 -4.01 16.38 -17.67
CA LEU A 234 -5.45 16.47 -17.50
C LEU A 234 -5.78 17.30 -16.27
N THR A 235 -6.90 18.02 -16.26
CA THR A 235 -7.43 18.59 -15.02
C THR A 235 -7.98 17.49 -14.11
N PRO A 236 -8.10 17.71 -12.78
CA PRO A 236 -8.71 16.73 -11.88
C PRO A 236 -10.12 16.30 -12.30
N LYS A 237 -10.88 17.23 -12.92
CA LYS A 237 -12.22 16.96 -13.45
C LYS A 237 -12.17 16.05 -14.68
N GLU A 238 -11.35 16.40 -15.68
CA GLU A 238 -11.16 15.57 -16.89
C GLU A 238 -10.65 14.18 -16.52
N PHE A 239 -9.70 14.09 -15.57
CA PHE A 239 -9.19 12.81 -15.07
C PHE A 239 -10.29 11.97 -14.42
N ARG A 240 -11.16 12.59 -13.61
CA ARG A 240 -12.30 11.89 -13.00
C ARG A 240 -13.29 11.40 -14.07
N GLU A 241 -13.61 12.22 -15.06
CA GLU A 241 -14.57 11.87 -16.12
C GLU A 241 -14.04 10.79 -17.07
N GLN A 242 -12.74 10.80 -17.38
CA GLN A 242 -12.13 9.85 -18.33
C GLN A 242 -12.05 8.42 -17.78
N TYR A 243 -11.85 8.27 -16.47
CA TYR A 243 -11.60 6.97 -15.84
C TYR A 243 -12.77 6.47 -14.99
N ILE A 244 -13.82 7.28 -14.82
CA ILE A 244 -15.14 6.83 -14.38
C ILE A 244 -15.97 6.56 -15.64
N SER A 245 -15.64 5.48 -16.35
CA SER A 245 -16.55 4.86 -17.31
C SER A 245 -17.27 3.70 -16.63
N PHE A 246 -18.59 3.82 -16.56
CA PHE A 246 -19.52 2.84 -15.97
C PHE A 246 -19.47 1.47 -16.67
#